data_AF-A0A4S9UGY0-F1
#
_entry.id   AF-A0A4S9UGY0-F1
#
_cell.length_a   1.000
_cell.length_b   1.000
_cell.length_c   1.000
_cell.angle_alpha   90.00
_cell.angle_beta   90.00
_cell.angle_gamma   90.00
#
_symmetry.space_group_name_H-M   'P 1'
#
loop_
_entity.id
_entity.type
_entity.pdbx_description
1 polymer ?
#
loop_
_entity_poly.entity_id
_entity_poly.type
_entity_poly.pdbx_seq_one_letter_code
_entity_poly.pdbx_strand_id
1 'polypeptide(L)'
;MAPRTLNPCSYLPRRLQIVSSLALFILFCIIIFGQSTVDVPYRDEVNEGARRVTAYLPKTPGLPSGLNPFRTPAHSPPPEQANSTSGEARWFSDWKWMNPFSSSITLDENRAVLPPLAKRPPVYTYFDAEWYKDETSLESVHHLLLIWRRAWWAQGFKPVVLGRPEAMNNPLYAKMAQLELEDDLKTDVMRWLAWGNMGTGIMANYVALPMAPHNDPVLSYLRRGEYPQLNRYEGLESGLFDGPKDQINKAIEQVLSAKKPIKAKSVIDMLPKDTFHVDTNQKAIAFYSSKNINKYYKTIAEKLASDDKDVSREGLRLLPQLIISHLHTTWQNSFTSGIAILKPLPDHMFTLVKPAIGLARNLSQCTESPAPSSCPPNREKCVPCVSSHPMRISQPMMFRNTSDLFTIGTVPHPYTMTSLQHQTDSLTVRFIRRTTKRDEWVLASTKEFLGTGMSSFARIPHLKDAVASDYGSARSLWLTPENLSDENNALLRLDLAWSLGFPIPTIESTLDNGRSETPVPGPERRPPAPKPEGRIPDPVELVHEGTLLEKARAVLKGKGPRNSIPIRDAVEAWNLADTEVWRFVRAWNARRSVERKKWEAEERAFAGTEGSKGSWSRWFDRE
;
A
#
# COMPACT_ATOMS: atom_id res chain seq x y z
N MET A 1 35.84 96.86 21.52
CA MET A 1 35.75 95.76 22.51
C MET A 1 34.55 94.89 22.13
N ALA A 2 34.79 93.70 21.58
CA ALA A 2 33.72 92.73 21.31
C ALA A 2 33.54 91.82 22.52
N PRO A 3 32.32 91.57 23.03
CA PRO A 3 32.12 90.64 24.13
C PRO A 3 32.19 89.20 23.62
N ARG A 4 33.05 88.40 24.25
CA ARG A 4 33.13 86.95 24.07
C ARG A 4 31.86 86.31 24.66
N THR A 5 31.07 85.65 23.82
CA THR A 5 29.96 84.79 24.27
C THR A 5 30.55 83.55 24.97
N LEU A 6 30.40 83.49 26.29
CA LEU A 6 30.73 82.32 27.11
C LEU A 6 29.69 81.22 26.84
N ASN A 7 30.17 80.05 26.38
CA ASN A 7 29.35 78.88 26.14
C ASN A 7 28.99 78.24 27.50
N PRO A 8 27.69 78.11 27.88
CA PRO A 8 27.27 77.75 29.23
C PRO A 8 27.59 76.30 29.66
N CYS A 9 28.18 75.48 28.79
CA CYS A 9 28.48 74.08 29.09
C CYS A 9 29.87 73.83 29.69
N SER A 10 30.70 74.84 29.98
CA SER A 10 32.13 74.64 30.35
C SER A 10 32.43 74.20 31.79
N TYR A 11 31.44 73.91 32.63
CA TYR A 11 31.64 73.60 34.06
C TYR A 11 31.56 72.10 34.44
N LEU A 12 31.48 71.19 33.47
CA LEU A 12 31.44 69.73 33.72
C LEU A 12 32.67 69.01 33.14
N PRO A 13 33.25 68.02 33.85
CA PRO A 13 34.34 67.21 33.32
C PRO A 13 33.97 66.59 31.96
N ARG A 14 34.87 66.60 30.97
CA ARG A 14 34.59 66.14 29.58
C ARG A 14 33.91 64.76 29.50
N ARG A 15 34.21 63.85 30.43
CA ARG A 15 33.59 62.52 30.50
C ARG A 15 32.10 62.57 30.86
N LEU A 16 31.70 63.49 31.74
CA LEU A 16 30.29 63.69 32.14
C LEU A 16 29.47 64.40 31.04
N GLN A 17 30.10 65.30 30.26
CA GLN A 17 29.47 65.91 29.08
C GLN A 17 29.15 64.86 28.01
N ILE A 18 30.09 63.96 27.72
CA ILE A 18 29.88 62.87 26.76
C ILE A 18 28.75 61.95 27.23
N VAL A 19 28.77 61.53 28.49
CA VAL A 19 27.73 60.64 29.04
C VAL A 19 26.35 61.31 29.07
N SER A 20 26.25 62.59 29.46
CA SER A 20 24.98 63.31 29.41
C SER A 20 24.46 63.48 27.98
N SER A 21 25.34 63.81 27.03
CA SER A 21 24.94 63.95 25.63
C SER A 21 24.48 62.62 25.03
N LEU A 22 25.14 61.51 25.38
CA LEU A 22 24.76 60.17 24.93
C LEU A 22 23.45 59.71 25.57
N ALA A 23 23.26 59.97 26.86
CA ALA A 23 22.04 59.63 27.57
C ALA A 23 20.83 60.42 27.04
N LEU A 24 21.00 61.73 26.78
CA LEU A 24 19.96 62.56 26.16
C LEU A 24 19.67 62.12 24.72
N PHE A 25 20.69 61.74 23.95
CA PHE A 25 20.50 61.21 22.60
C PHE A 25 19.74 59.88 22.59
N ILE A 26 20.05 58.97 23.51
CA ILE A 26 19.33 57.69 23.64
C ILE A 26 17.89 57.93 24.10
N LEU A 27 17.66 58.82 25.06
CA LEU A 27 16.31 59.16 25.52
C LEU A 27 15.49 59.83 24.40
N PHE A 28 16.12 60.69 23.61
CA PHE A 28 15.52 61.31 22.43
C PHE A 28 15.17 60.28 21.35
N CYS A 29 16.03 59.30 21.10
CA CYS A 29 15.74 58.18 20.21
C CYS A 29 14.59 57.31 20.72
N ILE A 30 14.49 57.06 22.03
CA ILE A 30 13.37 56.30 22.62
C ILE A 30 12.05 57.10 22.51
N ILE A 31 12.08 58.42 22.65
CA ILE A 31 10.87 59.25 22.51
C ILE A 31 10.42 59.34 21.04
N ILE A 32 11.36 59.49 20.09
CA ILE A 32 11.05 59.60 18.67
C ILE A 32 10.68 58.26 18.03
N PHE A 33 11.39 57.19 18.37
CA PHE A 33 11.21 55.87 17.75
C PHE A 33 10.45 54.86 18.62
N GLY A 34 10.20 55.16 19.90
CA GLY A 34 9.51 54.27 20.84
C GLY A 34 7.98 54.41 20.86
N GLN A 35 7.39 55.34 20.08
CA GLN A 35 5.95 55.42 19.88
C GLN A 35 5.55 54.82 18.53
N SER A 36 5.56 53.49 18.44
CA SER A 36 4.90 52.77 17.35
C SER A 36 3.57 52.17 17.82
N THR A 37 2.62 53.05 18.14
CA THR A 37 1.18 52.76 18.06
C THR A 37 0.59 53.75 17.07
N VAL A 38 0.69 53.45 15.78
CA VAL A 38 -0.02 54.22 14.76
C VAL A 38 -1.33 53.51 14.46
N ASP A 39 -2.39 53.87 15.20
CA ASP A 39 -3.73 53.82 14.65
C ASP A 39 -3.80 54.98 13.63
N VAL A 40 -3.82 54.64 12.34
CA VAL A 40 -3.82 55.62 11.25
C VAL A 40 -5.27 56.01 10.94
N PRO A 41 -5.73 57.27 11.13
CA PRO A 41 -7.06 57.73 10.71
C PRO A 41 -7.14 58.10 9.22
N TYR A 42 -6.21 57.62 8.39
CA TYR A 42 -5.97 58.16 7.04
C TYR A 42 -6.44 57.24 5.91
N ARG A 43 -7.20 56.18 6.22
CA ARG A 43 -7.63 55.20 5.22
C ARG A 43 -8.72 55.74 4.29
N ASP A 44 -9.60 56.59 4.79
CA ASP A 44 -10.75 57.07 4.02
C ASP A 44 -10.37 58.24 3.09
N GLU A 45 -9.51 59.16 3.53
CA GLU A 45 -9.03 60.27 2.68
C GLU A 45 -8.12 59.79 1.52
N VAL A 46 -7.31 58.75 1.74
CA VAL A 46 -6.48 58.14 0.66
C VAL A 46 -7.36 57.38 -0.34
N ASN A 47 -8.41 56.72 0.13
CA ASN A 47 -9.35 56.02 -0.74
C ASN A 47 -10.21 56.99 -1.57
N GLU A 48 -10.61 58.13 -0.99
CA GLU A 48 -11.29 59.19 -1.74
C GLU A 48 -10.36 59.92 -2.71
N GLY A 49 -9.12 60.20 -2.31
CA GLY A 49 -8.09 60.74 -3.20
C GLY A 49 -7.81 59.81 -4.39
N ALA A 50 -7.68 58.51 -4.14
CA ALA A 50 -7.49 57.49 -5.19
C ALA A 50 -8.72 57.36 -6.12
N ARG A 51 -9.94 57.46 -5.58
CA ARG A 51 -11.19 57.47 -6.38
C ARG A 51 -11.34 58.72 -7.25
N ARG A 52 -10.92 59.89 -6.76
CA ARG A 52 -10.92 61.12 -7.57
C ARG A 52 -9.88 61.05 -8.68
N VAL A 53 -8.68 60.54 -8.41
CA VAL A 53 -7.63 60.40 -9.44
C VAL A 53 -8.02 59.37 -10.50
N THR A 54 -8.64 58.25 -10.12
CA THR A 54 -9.12 57.23 -11.10
C THR A 54 -10.27 57.70 -11.99
N ALA A 55 -11.05 58.71 -11.57
CA ALA A 55 -12.11 59.29 -12.39
C ALA A 55 -11.59 60.18 -13.53
N TYR A 56 -10.35 60.70 -13.44
CA TYR A 56 -9.74 61.59 -14.43
C TYR A 56 -8.66 60.93 -15.29
N LEU A 57 -8.37 59.64 -15.07
CA LEU A 57 -7.41 58.91 -15.90
C LEU A 57 -8.07 58.38 -17.19
N PRO A 58 -7.52 58.65 -18.38
CA PRO A 58 -8.03 58.06 -19.61
C PRO A 58 -7.89 56.53 -19.55
N LYS A 59 -8.96 55.81 -19.89
CA LYS A 59 -8.99 54.34 -19.91
C LYS A 59 -7.96 53.80 -20.90
N THR A 60 -6.78 53.45 -20.43
CA THR A 60 -5.76 52.76 -21.24
C THR A 60 -6.18 51.31 -21.49
N PRO A 61 -6.03 50.77 -22.71
CA PRO A 61 -6.26 49.36 -22.97
C PRO A 61 -5.32 48.52 -22.11
N GLY A 62 -5.86 47.48 -21.45
CA GLY A 62 -5.12 46.65 -20.51
C GLY A 62 -3.88 46.01 -21.14
N LEU A 63 -2.75 46.05 -20.44
CA LEU A 63 -1.54 45.34 -20.85
C LEU A 63 -1.79 43.82 -20.87
N PRO A 64 -1.26 43.09 -21.87
CA PRO A 64 -1.36 41.63 -21.93
C PRO A 64 -0.65 40.99 -20.73
N SER A 65 -1.27 39.94 -20.19
CA SER A 65 -0.99 39.25 -18.92
C SER A 65 0.38 38.54 -18.79
N GLY A 66 1.39 38.91 -19.59
CA GLY A 66 2.66 38.18 -19.72
C GLY A 66 3.93 38.90 -19.26
N LEU A 67 3.89 40.19 -18.93
CA LEU A 67 5.10 40.98 -18.64
C LEU A 67 5.12 41.46 -17.18
N ASN A 68 5.42 40.54 -16.26
CA ASN A 68 5.83 40.90 -14.90
C ASN A 68 7.36 40.72 -14.78
N PRO A 69 8.15 41.81 -14.84
CA PRO A 69 9.62 41.75 -14.91
C PRO A 69 10.30 41.30 -13.59
N PHE A 70 9.53 41.05 -12.53
CA PHE A 70 10.01 40.50 -11.26
C PHE A 70 9.73 39.00 -11.08
N ARG A 71 9.19 38.32 -12.11
CA ARG A 71 8.98 36.87 -12.06
C ARG A 71 10.33 36.18 -12.25
N THR A 72 10.78 35.41 -11.26
CA THR A 72 11.92 34.51 -11.44
C THR A 72 11.62 33.54 -12.59
N PRO A 73 12.60 33.17 -13.43
CA PRO A 73 12.41 32.16 -14.46
C PRO A 73 11.93 30.86 -13.80
N ALA A 74 10.66 30.51 -14.01
CA ALA A 74 10.10 29.27 -13.54
C ALA A 74 10.24 28.25 -14.67
N HIS A 75 10.99 27.17 -14.42
CA HIS A 75 11.01 26.02 -15.31
C HIS A 75 9.58 25.49 -15.49
N SER A 76 9.25 25.02 -16.70
CA SER A 76 7.98 24.32 -16.91
C SER A 76 8.00 22.99 -16.15
N PRO A 77 6.91 22.61 -15.45
CA PRO A 77 6.86 21.32 -14.75
C PRO A 77 7.05 20.17 -15.76
N PRO A 78 7.66 19.04 -15.34
CA PRO A 78 7.81 17.87 -16.20
C PRO A 78 6.46 17.41 -16.75
N PRO A 79 6.42 16.87 -17.98
CA PRO A 79 5.18 16.43 -18.60
C PRO A 79 4.44 15.39 -17.74
N GLU A 80 3.12 15.33 -17.91
CA GLU A 80 2.33 14.31 -17.25
C GLU A 80 2.66 12.92 -17.81
N GLN A 81 2.89 11.97 -16.91
CA GLN A 81 3.11 10.57 -17.28
C GLN A 81 1.76 9.85 -17.39
N ALA A 82 1.67 8.81 -18.21
CA ALA A 82 0.45 8.00 -18.29
C ALA A 82 0.10 7.38 -16.94
N ASN A 83 -1.19 7.35 -16.59
CA ASN A 83 -1.72 6.82 -15.33
C ASN A 83 -1.04 7.44 -14.09
N SER A 84 -0.84 8.77 -14.09
CA SER A 84 -0.14 9.48 -13.01
C SER A 84 -1.06 10.26 -12.06
N THR A 85 -2.37 10.03 -12.14
CA THR A 85 -3.39 10.72 -11.35
C THR A 85 -4.50 9.77 -10.92
N SER A 86 -5.05 9.96 -9.71
CA SER A 86 -6.26 9.28 -9.22
C SER A 86 -6.95 10.13 -8.17
N GLY A 87 -8.18 10.56 -8.46
CA GLY A 87 -8.87 11.57 -7.64
C GLY A 87 -8.03 12.85 -7.57
N GLU A 88 -7.74 13.32 -6.35
CA GLU A 88 -6.87 14.49 -6.13
C GLU A 88 -5.38 14.13 -6.01
N ALA A 89 -5.02 12.84 -5.98
CA ALA A 89 -3.62 12.42 -5.87
C ALA A 89 -2.95 12.45 -7.25
N ARG A 90 -1.79 13.12 -7.34
CA ARG A 90 -0.98 13.23 -8.56
C ARG A 90 0.46 12.83 -8.26
N TRP A 91 1.09 12.10 -9.18
CA TRP A 91 2.47 11.67 -9.00
C TRP A 91 3.33 11.81 -10.26
N PHE A 92 4.64 11.71 -10.06
CA PHE A 92 5.67 11.58 -11.08
C PHE A 92 6.57 10.42 -10.68
N SER A 93 6.88 9.53 -11.61
CA SER A 93 7.75 8.38 -11.35
C SER A 93 9.17 8.72 -11.80
N ASP A 94 10.11 8.73 -10.86
CA ASP A 94 11.51 9.07 -11.11
C ASP A 94 12.43 8.37 -10.09
N TRP A 95 13.66 8.05 -10.49
CA TRP A 95 14.65 7.42 -9.61
C TRP A 95 15.10 8.35 -8.47
N LYS A 96 14.91 9.67 -8.59
CA LYS A 96 15.16 10.67 -7.55
C LYS A 96 14.05 10.78 -6.51
N TRP A 97 13.13 9.82 -6.43
CA TRP A 97 12.03 9.81 -5.46
C TRP A 97 12.46 9.93 -3.99
N MET A 98 13.70 9.56 -3.68
CA MET A 98 14.33 9.74 -2.37
C MET A 98 14.70 11.19 -2.04
N ASN A 99 14.55 12.14 -2.97
CA ASN A 99 14.68 13.56 -2.64
C ASN A 99 13.65 13.93 -1.57
N PRO A 100 14.03 14.73 -0.56
CA PRO A 100 13.13 15.12 0.53
C PRO A 100 11.81 15.68 0.00
N PHE A 101 11.86 16.66 -0.90
CA PHE A 101 10.67 17.33 -1.43
C PHE A 101 10.41 16.99 -2.89
N SER A 102 9.20 16.54 -3.19
CA SER A 102 8.79 16.21 -4.55
C SER A 102 8.81 17.42 -5.49
N SER A 103 8.45 18.60 -4.97
CA SER A 103 8.46 19.88 -5.69
C SER A 103 9.83 20.27 -6.24
N SER A 104 10.93 19.79 -5.65
CA SER A 104 12.29 20.04 -6.16
C SER A 104 12.54 19.39 -7.54
N ILE A 105 11.71 18.41 -7.91
CA ILE A 105 11.79 17.69 -9.18
C ILE A 105 10.62 18.07 -10.08
N THR A 106 9.40 18.07 -9.53
CA THR A 106 8.17 18.28 -10.30
C THR A 106 7.88 19.75 -10.58
N LEU A 107 8.46 20.67 -9.80
CA LEU A 107 8.10 22.09 -9.80
C LEU A 107 6.61 22.35 -9.52
N ASP A 108 5.90 21.33 -9.03
CA ASP A 108 4.49 21.33 -8.65
C ASP A 108 4.40 20.77 -7.24
N GLU A 109 3.97 21.60 -6.29
CA GLU A 109 3.85 21.23 -4.89
C GLU A 109 2.85 20.08 -4.68
N ASN A 110 1.82 19.98 -5.52
CA ASN A 110 0.75 19.00 -5.38
C ASN A 110 1.06 17.64 -6.04
N ARG A 111 2.25 17.49 -6.61
CA ARG A 111 2.66 16.27 -7.32
C ARG A 111 3.80 15.57 -6.57
N ALA A 112 3.52 14.37 -6.07
CA ALA A 112 4.51 13.55 -5.36
C ALA A 112 5.45 12.82 -6.33
N VAL A 113 6.73 12.69 -5.99
CA VAL A 113 7.66 11.83 -6.75
C VAL A 113 7.70 10.45 -6.11
N LEU A 114 7.34 9.42 -6.88
CA LEU A 114 7.34 8.02 -6.47
C LEU A 114 8.47 7.25 -7.18
N PRO A 115 8.96 6.13 -6.62
CA PRO A 115 9.96 5.30 -7.31
C PRO A 115 9.40 4.79 -8.64
N PRO A 116 10.22 4.53 -9.66
CA PRO A 116 9.76 3.92 -10.91
C PRO A 116 8.92 2.66 -10.65
N LEU A 117 7.83 2.49 -11.39
CA LEU A 117 7.00 1.31 -11.24
C LEU A 117 7.77 0.08 -11.72
N ALA A 118 8.02 -0.87 -10.81
CA ALA A 118 8.71 -2.11 -11.14
C ALA A 118 7.87 -2.93 -12.14
N LYS A 119 8.53 -3.48 -13.16
CA LYS A 119 7.87 -4.37 -14.11
C LYS A 119 7.65 -5.73 -13.43
N ARG A 120 6.39 -6.10 -13.21
CA ARG A 120 6.01 -7.41 -12.69
C ARG A 120 6.21 -8.49 -13.77
N PRO A 121 7.01 -9.54 -13.54
CA PRO A 121 7.08 -10.64 -14.48
C PRO A 121 5.75 -11.38 -14.54
N PRO A 122 5.34 -11.85 -15.73
CA PRO A 122 4.11 -12.60 -15.86
C PRO A 122 4.27 -14.00 -15.26
N VAL A 123 3.25 -14.44 -14.53
CA VAL A 123 3.08 -15.84 -14.12
C VAL A 123 1.79 -16.35 -14.74
N TYR A 124 1.92 -17.44 -15.47
CA TYR A 124 0.84 -18.04 -16.24
C TYR A 124 0.27 -19.22 -15.47
N THR A 125 -1.03 -19.40 -15.59
CA THR A 125 -1.69 -20.68 -15.30
C THR A 125 -2.57 -21.06 -16.47
N TYR A 126 -2.86 -22.34 -16.62
CA TYR A 126 -3.76 -22.82 -17.65
C TYR A 126 -5.04 -23.36 -17.01
N PHE A 127 -6.18 -22.92 -17.53
CA PHE A 127 -7.49 -23.32 -17.07
C PHE A 127 -8.43 -23.46 -18.26
N ASP A 128 -9.14 -24.58 -18.31
CA ASP A 128 -10.20 -24.81 -19.29
C ASP A 128 -11.53 -25.01 -18.57
N ALA A 129 -12.51 -24.16 -18.89
CA ALA A 129 -13.83 -24.22 -18.28
C ALA A 129 -14.61 -25.46 -18.71
N GLU A 130 -14.30 -26.03 -19.88
CA GLU A 130 -14.97 -27.23 -20.42
C GLU A 130 -14.79 -28.46 -19.52
N TRP A 131 -13.79 -28.46 -18.63
CA TRP A 131 -13.55 -29.53 -17.66
C TRP A 131 -14.64 -29.63 -16.58
N TYR A 132 -15.39 -28.55 -16.34
CA TYR A 132 -16.40 -28.48 -15.31
C TYR A 132 -17.78 -28.36 -15.93
N LYS A 133 -18.59 -29.43 -15.78
CA LYS A 133 -19.94 -29.50 -16.35
C LYS A 133 -20.99 -28.77 -15.51
N ASP A 134 -20.73 -28.55 -14.23
CA ASP A 134 -21.66 -27.91 -13.30
C ASP A 134 -21.18 -26.53 -12.84
N GLU A 135 -22.13 -25.58 -12.78
CA GLU A 135 -21.86 -24.17 -12.42
C GLU A 135 -21.25 -24.03 -11.01
N THR A 136 -21.65 -24.88 -10.06
CA THR A 136 -21.17 -24.85 -8.67
C THR A 136 -19.70 -25.24 -8.52
N SER A 137 -19.25 -26.28 -9.23
CA SER A 137 -17.83 -26.66 -9.23
C SER A 137 -17.00 -25.62 -9.98
N LEU A 138 -17.53 -25.08 -11.08
CA LEU A 138 -16.89 -24.01 -11.83
C LEU A 138 -16.69 -22.77 -10.95
N GLU A 139 -17.72 -22.34 -10.21
CA GLU A 139 -17.62 -21.20 -9.27
C GLU A 139 -16.53 -21.43 -8.20
N SER A 140 -16.46 -22.64 -7.65
CA SER A 140 -15.43 -23.00 -6.65
C SER A 140 -14.01 -22.89 -7.23
N VAL A 141 -13.81 -23.28 -8.48
CA VAL A 141 -12.51 -23.17 -9.16
C VAL A 141 -12.21 -21.73 -9.60
N HIS A 142 -13.21 -20.96 -10.00
CA HIS A 142 -13.05 -19.52 -10.21
C HIS A 142 -12.60 -18.83 -8.92
N HIS A 143 -13.11 -19.26 -7.76
CA HIS A 143 -12.65 -18.75 -6.47
C HIS A 143 -11.18 -19.14 -6.20
N LEU A 144 -10.76 -20.38 -6.51
CA LEU A 144 -9.35 -20.79 -6.45
C LEU A 144 -8.46 -19.91 -7.34
N LEU A 145 -8.87 -19.66 -8.58
CA LEU A 145 -8.13 -18.81 -9.51
C LEU A 145 -8.02 -17.36 -9.01
N LEU A 146 -9.07 -16.81 -8.38
CA LEU A 146 -9.02 -15.49 -7.77
C LEU A 146 -8.03 -15.45 -6.60
N ILE A 147 -8.01 -16.48 -5.74
CA ILE A 147 -7.04 -16.61 -4.65
C ILE A 147 -5.62 -16.69 -5.21
N TRP A 148 -5.41 -17.52 -6.23
CA TRP A 148 -4.12 -17.67 -6.92
C TRP A 148 -3.65 -16.32 -7.50
N ARG A 149 -4.54 -15.60 -8.20
CA ARG A 149 -4.25 -14.27 -8.75
C ARG A 149 -3.83 -13.30 -7.65
N ARG A 150 -4.57 -13.22 -6.54
CA ARG A 150 -4.23 -12.34 -5.41
C ARG A 150 -2.87 -12.71 -4.79
N ALA A 151 -2.63 -13.99 -4.54
CA ALA A 151 -1.40 -14.47 -3.91
C ALA A 151 -0.15 -14.14 -4.75
N TRP A 152 -0.20 -14.40 -6.06
CA TRP A 152 0.91 -14.06 -6.97
C TRP A 152 1.06 -12.55 -7.17
N TRP A 153 -0.04 -11.80 -7.24
CA TRP A 153 0.00 -10.34 -7.30
C TRP A 153 0.69 -9.74 -6.06
N ALA A 154 0.33 -10.17 -4.86
CA ALA A 154 0.93 -9.69 -3.61
C ALA A 154 2.46 -9.90 -3.58
N GLN A 155 2.94 -10.98 -4.20
CA GLN A 155 4.36 -11.34 -4.25
C GLN A 155 5.15 -10.68 -5.39
N GLY A 156 4.54 -9.76 -6.14
CA GLY A 156 5.23 -8.97 -7.17
C GLY A 156 5.08 -9.46 -8.60
N PHE A 157 4.15 -10.38 -8.89
CA PHE A 157 3.95 -10.96 -10.22
C PHE A 157 2.70 -10.39 -10.92
N LYS A 158 2.62 -10.58 -12.25
CA LYS A 158 1.42 -10.30 -13.06
C LYS A 158 0.74 -11.65 -13.38
N PRO A 159 -0.31 -12.06 -12.65
CA PRO A 159 -0.96 -13.34 -12.90
C PRO A 159 -1.83 -13.26 -14.15
N VAL A 160 -1.73 -14.28 -15.00
CA VAL A 160 -2.46 -14.39 -16.27
C VAL A 160 -3.00 -15.81 -16.40
N VAL A 161 -4.30 -15.92 -16.71
CA VAL A 161 -4.97 -17.22 -16.90
C VAL A 161 -5.10 -17.47 -18.40
N LEU A 162 -4.39 -18.49 -18.88
CA LEU A 162 -4.42 -18.97 -20.25
C LEU A 162 -5.52 -20.03 -20.40
N GLY A 163 -6.14 -20.08 -21.57
CA GLY A 163 -7.09 -21.10 -21.93
C GLY A 163 -6.78 -21.76 -23.27
N ARG A 164 -7.78 -22.46 -23.79
CA ARG A 164 -7.72 -23.16 -25.07
C ARG A 164 -7.32 -22.27 -26.26
N PRO A 165 -7.81 -21.02 -26.41
CA PRO A 165 -7.42 -20.14 -27.51
C PRO A 165 -5.91 -19.87 -27.56
N GLU A 166 -5.26 -19.66 -26.42
CA GLU A 166 -3.82 -19.43 -26.34
C GLU A 166 -3.02 -20.67 -26.77
N ALA A 167 -3.51 -21.86 -26.45
CA ALA A 167 -2.91 -23.12 -26.91
C ALA A 167 -3.08 -23.30 -28.44
N MET A 168 -4.27 -22.99 -28.98
CA MET A 168 -4.57 -23.13 -30.41
C MET A 168 -3.77 -22.17 -31.29
N ASN A 169 -3.41 -21.01 -30.76
CA ASN A 169 -2.56 -20.03 -31.45
C ASN A 169 -1.07 -20.44 -31.52
N ASN A 170 -0.66 -21.49 -30.80
CA ASN A 170 0.70 -22.01 -30.89
C ASN A 170 0.94 -22.70 -32.25
N PRO A 171 2.03 -22.39 -32.98
CA PRO A 171 2.35 -23.03 -34.26
C PRO A 171 2.43 -24.58 -34.22
N LEU A 172 2.70 -25.16 -33.06
CA LEU A 172 2.80 -26.61 -32.86
C LEU A 172 1.44 -27.29 -32.60
N TYR A 173 0.36 -26.52 -32.44
CA TYR A 173 -0.97 -27.05 -32.15
C TYR A 173 -1.46 -28.01 -33.25
N ALA A 174 -1.25 -27.67 -34.53
CA ALA A 174 -1.68 -28.49 -35.66
C ALA A 174 -1.05 -29.90 -35.64
N LYS A 175 0.19 -30.03 -35.14
CA LYS A 175 0.87 -31.32 -34.98
C LYS A 175 0.22 -32.14 -33.87
N MET A 176 -0.10 -31.50 -32.73
CA MET A 176 -0.79 -32.16 -31.62
C MET A 176 -2.18 -32.64 -32.01
N ALA A 177 -2.95 -31.82 -32.75
CA ALA A 177 -4.31 -32.15 -33.16
C ALA A 177 -4.42 -33.38 -34.06
N GLN A 178 -3.33 -33.77 -34.74
CA GLN A 178 -3.26 -34.98 -35.57
C GLN A 178 -2.91 -36.25 -34.77
N LEU A 179 -2.54 -36.12 -33.49
CA LEU A 179 -2.16 -37.24 -32.64
C LEU A 179 -3.32 -37.67 -31.75
N GLU A 180 -3.49 -38.99 -31.61
CA GLU A 180 -4.35 -39.57 -30.58
C GLU A 180 -3.56 -39.64 -29.26
N LEU A 181 -3.89 -38.74 -28.33
CA LEU A 181 -3.29 -38.64 -27.00
C LEU A 181 -4.32 -39.03 -25.93
N GLU A 182 -3.87 -39.63 -24.83
CA GLU A 182 -4.68 -39.79 -23.61
C GLU A 182 -5.10 -38.41 -23.07
N ASP A 183 -6.29 -38.30 -22.48
CA ASP A 183 -6.88 -37.02 -22.08
C ASP A 183 -6.00 -36.23 -21.09
N ASP A 184 -5.36 -36.92 -20.13
CA ASP A 184 -4.43 -36.32 -19.16
C ASP A 184 -3.23 -35.67 -19.86
N LEU A 185 -2.61 -36.41 -20.79
CA LEU A 185 -1.47 -35.92 -21.56
C LEU A 185 -1.88 -34.81 -22.53
N LYS A 186 -3.02 -34.95 -23.20
CA LYS A 186 -3.58 -33.93 -24.09
C LYS A 186 -3.77 -32.61 -23.34
N THR A 187 -4.33 -32.68 -22.14
CA THR A 187 -4.50 -31.53 -21.24
C THR A 187 -3.17 -30.89 -20.88
N ASP A 188 -2.17 -31.69 -20.51
CA ASP A 188 -0.85 -31.16 -20.16
C ASP A 188 -0.16 -30.53 -21.39
N VAL A 189 -0.22 -31.18 -22.55
CA VAL A 189 0.33 -30.64 -23.80
C VAL A 189 -0.35 -29.33 -24.19
N MET A 190 -1.67 -29.22 -24.02
CA MET A 190 -2.41 -27.96 -24.25
C MET A 190 -1.89 -26.83 -23.35
N ARG A 191 -1.67 -27.12 -22.07
CA ARG A 191 -1.06 -26.17 -21.13
C ARG A 191 0.33 -25.70 -21.58
N TRP A 192 1.17 -26.63 -22.03
CA TRP A 192 2.50 -26.31 -22.54
C TRP A 192 2.44 -25.50 -23.85
N LEU A 193 1.53 -25.83 -24.77
CA LEU A 193 1.29 -25.05 -25.99
C LEU A 193 0.87 -23.61 -25.67
N ALA A 194 -0.05 -23.43 -24.72
CA ALA A 194 -0.46 -22.11 -24.27
C ALA A 194 0.73 -21.32 -23.71
N TRP A 195 1.59 -21.97 -22.90
CA TRP A 195 2.80 -21.34 -22.38
C TRP A 195 3.78 -20.93 -23.49
N GLY A 196 4.06 -21.86 -24.42
CA GLY A 196 4.96 -21.63 -25.55
C GLY A 196 4.48 -20.52 -26.49
N ASN A 197 3.16 -20.31 -26.58
CA ASN A 197 2.57 -19.18 -27.30
C ASN A 197 2.92 -17.84 -26.63
N MET A 198 2.73 -17.75 -25.30
CA MET A 198 3.05 -16.55 -24.52
C MET A 198 4.56 -16.22 -24.51
N GLY A 199 5.40 -17.25 -24.47
CA GLY A 199 6.86 -17.13 -24.51
C GLY A 199 7.55 -17.27 -23.15
N THR A 200 8.71 -16.62 -23.01
CA THR A 200 9.54 -16.69 -21.80
C THR A 200 8.74 -16.25 -20.58
N GLY A 201 8.78 -17.05 -19.51
CA GLY A 201 7.99 -16.75 -18.32
C GLY A 201 7.93 -17.90 -17.32
N ILE A 202 6.95 -17.82 -16.43
CA ILE A 202 6.70 -18.81 -15.38
C ILE A 202 5.36 -19.48 -15.68
N MET A 203 5.31 -20.81 -15.68
CA MET A 203 4.07 -21.58 -15.71
C MET A 203 3.84 -22.22 -14.34
N ALA A 204 2.76 -21.84 -13.68
CA ALA A 204 2.35 -22.33 -12.39
C ALA A 204 0.95 -22.96 -12.45
N ASN A 205 0.77 -24.09 -11.79
CA ASN A 205 -0.56 -24.65 -11.60
C ASN A 205 -1.40 -23.71 -10.71
N TYR A 206 -2.70 -23.60 -10.95
CA TYR A 206 -3.59 -22.71 -10.18
C TYR A 206 -3.74 -23.13 -8.71
N VAL A 207 -3.36 -24.36 -8.34
CA VAL A 207 -3.23 -24.80 -6.94
C VAL A 207 -1.78 -24.77 -6.42
N ALA A 208 -0.87 -24.07 -7.10
CA ALA A 208 0.48 -23.76 -6.66
C ALA A 208 0.58 -22.27 -6.25
N LEU A 209 0.75 -22.01 -4.94
CA LEU A 209 0.67 -20.66 -4.37
C LEU A 209 1.98 -20.23 -3.69
N PRO A 210 2.38 -18.95 -3.79
CA PRO A 210 3.60 -18.44 -3.18
C PRO A 210 3.40 -18.19 -1.67
N MET A 211 3.72 -19.20 -0.88
CA MET A 211 3.60 -19.22 0.58
C MET A 211 4.97 -19.10 1.26
N ALA A 212 5.65 -17.98 1.01
CA ALA A 212 6.88 -17.60 1.70
C ALA A 212 7.02 -16.08 1.89
N PRO A 213 7.92 -15.63 2.79
CA PRO A 213 8.26 -14.23 2.92
C PRO A 213 8.67 -13.62 1.58
N HIS A 214 8.39 -12.33 1.40
CA HIS A 214 8.67 -11.62 0.15
C HIS A 214 10.12 -11.79 -0.31
N ASN A 215 11.09 -11.74 0.61
CA ASN A 215 12.53 -11.87 0.31
C ASN A 215 13.03 -13.32 0.17
N ASP A 216 12.14 -14.30 0.03
CA ASP A 216 12.56 -15.68 -0.24
C ASP A 216 13.45 -15.76 -1.50
N PRO A 217 14.55 -16.54 -1.50
CA PRO A 217 15.47 -16.61 -2.62
C PRO A 217 14.82 -17.03 -3.95
N VAL A 218 13.85 -17.96 -3.92
CA VAL A 218 13.20 -18.43 -5.14
C VAL A 218 12.25 -17.37 -5.68
N LEU A 219 11.45 -16.74 -4.82
CA LEU A 219 10.58 -15.63 -5.25
C LEU A 219 11.41 -14.45 -5.77
N SER A 220 12.55 -14.17 -5.15
CA SER A 220 13.48 -13.12 -5.58
C SER A 220 14.12 -13.43 -6.93
N TYR A 221 14.47 -14.69 -7.20
CA TYR A 221 14.90 -15.15 -8.53
C TYR A 221 13.79 -14.94 -9.56
N LEU A 222 12.59 -15.44 -9.27
CA LEU A 222 11.46 -15.39 -10.19
C LEU A 222 11.06 -13.95 -10.53
N ARG A 223 11.14 -13.02 -9.56
CA ARG A 223 10.86 -11.59 -9.77
C ARG A 223 11.86 -10.87 -10.67
N ARG A 224 13.07 -11.42 -10.89
CA ARG A 224 14.04 -10.82 -11.83
C ARG A 224 13.52 -10.83 -13.27
N GLY A 225 12.66 -11.80 -13.62
CA GLY A 225 12.12 -11.91 -14.97
C GLY A 225 13.11 -12.46 -16.01
N GLU A 226 14.23 -13.03 -15.56
CA GLU A 226 15.28 -13.59 -16.40
C GLU A 226 15.38 -15.10 -16.16
N TYR A 227 14.99 -15.90 -17.16
CA TYR A 227 14.94 -17.37 -17.08
C TYR A 227 15.87 -17.96 -18.14
N PRO A 228 17.16 -18.20 -17.82
CA PRO A 228 18.17 -18.58 -18.81
C PRO A 228 18.04 -20.02 -19.32
N GLN A 229 17.35 -20.88 -18.58
CA GLN A 229 17.17 -22.29 -18.90
C GLN A 229 15.81 -22.77 -18.40
N LEU A 230 15.35 -23.90 -18.91
CA LEU A 230 14.13 -24.55 -18.47
C LEU A 230 14.35 -25.21 -17.10
N ASN A 231 13.76 -24.63 -16.07
CA ASN A 231 13.86 -25.09 -14.70
C ASN A 231 12.59 -25.82 -14.26
N ARG A 232 12.80 -26.77 -13.35
CA ARG A 232 11.78 -27.44 -12.57
C ARG A 232 12.19 -27.42 -11.10
N TYR A 233 11.21 -27.53 -10.22
CA TYR A 233 11.44 -27.50 -8.78
C TYR A 233 11.10 -28.85 -8.15
N GLU A 234 12.00 -29.34 -7.30
CA GLU A 234 11.81 -30.58 -6.55
C GLU A 234 10.56 -30.48 -5.65
N GLY A 235 9.82 -31.59 -5.53
CA GLY A 235 8.61 -31.65 -4.71
C GLY A 235 7.38 -30.95 -5.31
N LEU A 236 7.53 -30.18 -6.40
CA LEU A 236 6.40 -29.49 -7.05
C LEU A 236 5.83 -30.23 -8.25
N GLU A 237 6.36 -31.39 -8.63
CA GLU A 237 5.86 -32.19 -9.77
C GLU A 237 5.70 -31.35 -11.05
N SER A 238 4.48 -31.06 -11.48
CA SER A 238 4.12 -30.24 -12.63
C SER A 238 3.56 -28.86 -12.24
N GLY A 239 3.77 -28.47 -10.98
CA GLY A 239 3.19 -27.31 -10.32
C GLY A 239 3.89 -25.98 -10.60
N LEU A 240 5.17 -25.99 -10.96
CA LEU A 240 5.93 -24.79 -11.30
C LEU A 240 7.07 -25.08 -12.28
N PHE A 241 7.15 -24.26 -13.32
CA PHE A 241 8.26 -24.20 -14.27
C PHE A 241 8.60 -22.74 -14.58
N ASP A 242 9.85 -22.49 -14.94
CA ASP A 242 10.27 -21.24 -15.58
C ASP A 242 11.26 -21.56 -16.69
N GLY A 243 11.28 -20.75 -17.74
CA GLY A 243 12.22 -20.97 -18.83
C GLY A 243 12.05 -20.03 -20.02
N PRO A 244 13.02 -20.09 -20.96
CA PRO A 244 12.97 -19.28 -22.16
C PRO A 244 12.13 -19.96 -23.26
N LYS A 245 11.51 -19.14 -24.12
CA LYS A 245 10.57 -19.57 -25.16
C LYS A 245 11.09 -20.70 -26.07
N ASP A 246 12.37 -20.62 -26.44
CA ASP A 246 13.03 -21.59 -27.32
C ASP A 246 13.10 -22.97 -26.68
N GLN A 247 13.49 -23.06 -25.40
CA GLN A 247 13.57 -24.34 -24.69
C GLN A 247 12.17 -24.91 -24.40
N ILE A 248 11.19 -24.05 -24.10
CA ILE A 248 9.78 -24.47 -23.93
C ILE A 248 9.26 -25.11 -25.22
N ASN A 249 9.41 -24.42 -26.36
CA ASN A 249 8.92 -24.94 -27.64
C ASN A 249 9.69 -26.19 -28.08
N LYS A 250 10.99 -26.26 -27.82
CA LYS A 250 11.80 -27.46 -28.08
C LYS A 250 11.31 -28.66 -27.26
N ALA A 251 10.96 -28.46 -26.00
CA ALA A 251 10.38 -29.52 -25.17
C ALA A 251 9.03 -30.01 -25.75
N ILE A 252 8.16 -29.09 -26.20
CA ILE A 252 6.90 -29.45 -26.87
C ILE A 252 7.16 -30.26 -28.14
N GLU A 253 8.09 -29.83 -28.99
CA GLU A 253 8.42 -30.56 -30.22
C GLU A 253 8.94 -31.98 -29.95
N GLN A 254 9.76 -32.16 -28.91
CA GLN A 254 10.24 -33.48 -28.50
C GLN A 254 9.10 -34.41 -28.09
N VAL A 255 8.13 -33.90 -27.32
CA VAL A 255 6.93 -34.65 -26.93
C VAL A 255 6.11 -35.05 -28.15
N LEU A 256 5.83 -34.11 -29.04
CA LEU A 256 5.00 -34.35 -30.24
C LEU A 256 5.68 -35.27 -31.26
N SER A 257 7.02 -35.40 -31.21
CA SER A 257 7.79 -36.28 -32.09
C SER A 257 8.05 -37.66 -31.49
N ALA A 258 7.61 -37.91 -30.25
CA ALA A 258 7.85 -39.18 -29.57
C ALA A 258 7.06 -40.32 -30.23
N LYS A 259 7.68 -41.49 -30.40
CA LYS A 259 7.08 -42.65 -31.09
C LYS A 259 6.00 -43.38 -30.29
N LYS A 260 5.85 -43.12 -28.99
CA LYS A 260 4.88 -43.80 -28.08
C LYS A 260 4.29 -42.86 -27.02
N PRO A 261 3.57 -41.79 -27.41
CA PRO A 261 3.00 -40.82 -26.47
C PRO A 261 1.82 -41.40 -25.65
N ILE A 262 1.20 -42.50 -26.12
CA ILE A 262 -0.13 -42.96 -25.70
C ILE A 262 -0.24 -43.40 -24.23
N LYS A 263 0.88 -43.69 -23.53
CA LYS A 263 0.87 -44.19 -22.14
C LYS A 263 1.41 -43.20 -21.11
N ALA A 264 1.89 -42.04 -21.53
CA ALA A 264 2.39 -41.03 -20.61
C ALA A 264 1.23 -40.17 -20.13
N LYS A 265 1.27 -39.74 -18.86
CA LYS A 265 0.23 -38.88 -18.27
C LYS A 265 0.61 -37.41 -18.26
N SER A 266 1.89 -37.09 -18.46
CA SER A 266 2.40 -35.73 -18.46
C SER A 266 3.53 -35.54 -19.47
N VAL A 267 3.74 -34.29 -19.87
CA VAL A 267 4.85 -33.86 -20.72
C VAL A 267 6.19 -34.22 -20.08
N ILE A 268 6.30 -34.12 -18.75
CA ILE A 268 7.52 -34.42 -18.00
C ILE A 268 7.92 -35.89 -18.17
N ASP A 269 6.96 -36.81 -18.14
CA ASP A 269 7.22 -38.26 -18.23
C ASP A 269 7.78 -38.66 -19.60
N MET A 270 7.58 -37.82 -20.61
CA MET A 270 8.05 -38.03 -21.98
C MET A 270 9.40 -37.38 -22.27
N LEU A 271 9.83 -36.43 -21.45
CA LEU A 271 11.06 -35.68 -21.66
C LEU A 271 12.28 -36.36 -21.03
N PRO A 272 13.46 -36.29 -21.66
CA PRO A 272 14.72 -36.69 -21.05
C PRO A 272 14.96 -35.97 -19.72
N LYS A 273 15.58 -36.66 -18.74
CA LYS A 273 15.82 -36.10 -17.40
C LYS A 273 16.72 -34.86 -17.40
N ASP A 274 17.60 -34.74 -18.37
CA ASP A 274 18.54 -33.64 -18.60
C ASP A 274 17.90 -32.41 -19.29
N THR A 275 16.62 -32.51 -19.69
CA THR A 275 15.87 -31.38 -20.25
C THR A 275 15.67 -30.25 -19.24
N PHE A 276 15.58 -30.61 -17.96
CA PHE A 276 15.31 -29.67 -16.87
C PHE A 276 16.54 -29.50 -15.99
N HIS A 277 16.83 -28.25 -15.65
CA HIS A 277 17.59 -27.97 -14.45
C HIS A 277 16.66 -28.05 -13.23
N VAL A 278 17.00 -28.89 -12.24
CA VAL A 278 16.15 -29.13 -11.07
C VAL A 278 16.67 -28.35 -9.86
N ASP A 279 15.88 -27.41 -9.35
CA ASP A 279 16.15 -26.72 -8.09
C ASP A 279 15.57 -27.52 -6.92
N THR A 280 16.46 -27.96 -6.03
CA THR A 280 16.15 -28.78 -4.84
C THR A 280 15.84 -27.95 -3.59
N ASN A 281 16.09 -26.64 -3.60
CA ASN A 281 16.01 -25.78 -2.43
C ASN A 281 14.66 -25.06 -2.29
N GLN A 282 13.65 -25.51 -3.03
CA GLN A 282 12.37 -24.83 -3.08
C GLN A 282 11.53 -25.04 -1.82
N LYS A 283 11.25 -23.95 -1.11
CA LYS A 283 10.31 -23.89 0.03
C LYS A 283 9.29 -22.75 -0.09
N ALA A 284 9.31 -22.06 -1.22
CA ALA A 284 8.51 -20.87 -1.46
C ALA A 284 7.09 -21.16 -1.93
N ILE A 285 6.91 -22.19 -2.77
CA ILE A 285 5.61 -22.51 -3.36
C ILE A 285 4.97 -23.70 -2.64
N ALA A 286 3.76 -23.49 -2.15
CA ALA A 286 2.86 -24.53 -1.65
C ALA A 286 2.05 -25.11 -2.82
N PHE A 287 2.23 -26.40 -3.11
CA PHE A 287 1.49 -27.07 -4.19
C PHE A 287 0.48 -28.07 -3.64
N TYR A 288 -0.81 -27.78 -3.82
CA TYR A 288 -1.92 -28.62 -3.37
C TYR A 288 -2.30 -29.64 -4.45
N SER A 289 -1.31 -30.40 -4.93
CA SER A 289 -1.57 -31.50 -5.87
C SER A 289 -2.45 -32.57 -5.23
N SER A 290 -3.10 -33.40 -6.05
CA SER A 290 -3.91 -34.53 -5.55
C SER A 290 -3.09 -35.42 -4.60
N LYS A 291 -1.80 -35.62 -4.87
CA LYS A 291 -0.89 -36.35 -3.98
C LYS A 291 -0.71 -35.67 -2.62
N ASN A 292 -0.45 -34.37 -2.60
CA ASN A 292 -0.27 -33.63 -1.35
C ASN A 292 -1.60 -33.50 -0.57
N ILE A 293 -2.73 -33.35 -1.27
CA ILE A 293 -4.05 -33.38 -0.65
C ILE A 293 -4.33 -34.73 0.01
N ASN A 294 -4.10 -35.84 -0.71
CA ASN A 294 -4.24 -37.20 -0.17
C ASN A 294 -3.33 -37.45 1.04
N LYS A 295 -2.11 -36.89 1.03
CA LYS A 295 -1.12 -37.09 2.09
C LYS A 295 -1.43 -36.28 3.35
N TYR A 296 -1.80 -35.01 3.22
CA TYR A 296 -1.86 -34.08 4.35
C TYR A 296 -3.29 -33.70 4.76
N TYR A 297 -4.28 -33.80 3.87
CA TYR A 297 -5.64 -33.26 4.08
C TYR A 297 -6.72 -34.31 3.75
N LYS A 298 -6.65 -35.45 4.45
CA LYS A 298 -7.48 -36.65 4.19
C LYS A 298 -8.97 -36.37 4.04
N THR A 299 -9.56 -35.55 4.92
CA THR A 299 -11.00 -35.22 4.87
C THR A 299 -11.40 -34.52 3.57
N ILE A 300 -10.56 -33.63 3.05
CA ILE A 300 -10.81 -32.96 1.76
C ILE A 300 -10.58 -33.96 0.62
N ALA A 301 -9.54 -34.78 0.72
CA ALA A 301 -9.23 -35.80 -0.27
C ALA A 301 -10.39 -36.79 -0.46
N GLU A 302 -10.97 -37.29 0.63
CA GLU A 302 -12.13 -38.19 0.62
C GLU A 302 -13.37 -37.53 0.02
N LYS A 303 -13.63 -36.25 0.34
CA LYS A 303 -14.75 -35.51 -0.24
C LYS A 303 -14.55 -35.32 -1.75
N LEU A 304 -13.37 -34.88 -2.19
CA LEU A 304 -13.06 -34.69 -3.61
C LEU A 304 -13.16 -35.99 -4.42
N ALA A 305 -12.79 -37.13 -3.82
CA ALA A 305 -12.84 -38.44 -4.45
C ALA A 305 -14.22 -39.14 -4.37
N SER A 306 -15.23 -38.50 -3.75
CA SER A 306 -16.56 -39.09 -3.60
C SER A 306 -17.31 -39.17 -4.93
N ASP A 307 -17.96 -40.31 -5.18
CA ASP A 307 -18.88 -40.48 -6.32
C ASP A 307 -20.20 -39.68 -6.13
N ASP A 308 -20.51 -39.27 -4.90
CA ASP A 308 -21.61 -38.36 -4.61
C ASP A 308 -21.22 -36.93 -5.03
N LYS A 309 -21.96 -36.39 -6.00
CA LYS A 309 -21.71 -35.06 -6.57
C LYS A 309 -21.81 -33.94 -5.53
N ASP A 310 -22.72 -34.04 -4.56
CA ASP A 310 -22.88 -32.99 -3.54
C ASP A 310 -21.69 -33.00 -2.56
N VAL A 311 -21.20 -34.19 -2.21
CA VAL A 311 -20.01 -34.36 -1.35
C VAL A 311 -18.74 -33.89 -2.08
N SER A 312 -18.61 -34.22 -3.37
CA SER A 312 -17.49 -33.76 -4.21
C SER A 312 -17.45 -32.23 -4.36
N ARG A 313 -18.61 -31.61 -4.61
CA ARG A 313 -18.77 -30.14 -4.63
C ARG A 313 -18.37 -29.51 -3.29
N GLU A 314 -18.75 -30.13 -2.19
CA GLU A 314 -18.34 -29.65 -0.87
C GLU A 314 -16.82 -29.70 -0.72
N GLY A 315 -16.16 -30.79 -1.16
CA GLY A 315 -14.70 -30.89 -1.21
C GLY A 315 -14.06 -29.74 -2.01
N LEU A 316 -14.60 -29.42 -3.18
CA LEU A 316 -14.15 -28.30 -4.02
C LEU A 316 -14.35 -26.94 -3.35
N ARG A 317 -15.39 -26.77 -2.53
CA ARG A 317 -15.64 -25.55 -1.75
C ARG A 317 -14.69 -25.40 -0.56
N LEU A 318 -14.31 -26.50 0.08
CA LEU A 318 -13.41 -26.51 1.24
C LEU A 318 -11.95 -26.23 0.88
N LEU A 319 -11.51 -26.58 -0.32
CA LEU A 319 -10.13 -26.34 -0.77
C LEU A 319 -9.74 -24.84 -0.80
N PRO A 320 -10.54 -23.92 -1.40
CA PRO A 320 -10.31 -22.47 -1.28
C PRO A 320 -10.18 -21.99 0.16
N GLN A 321 -11.05 -22.47 1.05
CA GLN A 321 -11.06 -22.09 2.47
C GLN A 321 -9.76 -22.52 3.17
N LEU A 322 -9.31 -23.75 2.91
CA LEU A 322 -8.02 -24.24 3.40
C LEU A 322 -6.87 -23.36 2.90
N ILE A 323 -6.83 -23.08 1.59
CA ILE A 323 -5.74 -22.30 0.97
C ILE A 323 -5.69 -20.87 1.53
N ILE A 324 -6.84 -20.20 1.69
CA ILE A 324 -6.91 -18.87 2.33
C ILE A 324 -6.34 -18.92 3.74
N SER A 325 -6.74 -19.93 4.55
CA SER A 325 -6.24 -20.07 5.92
C SER A 325 -4.71 -20.29 5.98
N HIS A 326 -4.15 -21.01 5.01
CA HIS A 326 -2.71 -21.24 4.91
C HIS A 326 -1.94 -20.01 4.41
N LEU A 327 -2.48 -19.23 3.46
CA LEU A 327 -1.91 -17.95 3.05
C LEU A 327 -1.83 -16.99 4.25
N HIS A 328 -2.94 -16.91 5.00
CA HIS A 328 -3.01 -16.05 6.17
C HIS A 328 -2.04 -16.51 7.27
N THR A 329 -2.03 -17.80 7.61
CA THR A 329 -1.09 -18.39 8.58
C THR A 329 0.37 -18.18 8.15
N THR A 330 0.66 -18.27 6.85
CA THR A 330 2.01 -18.01 6.32
C THR A 330 2.42 -16.55 6.51
N TRP A 331 1.49 -15.62 6.30
CA TRP A 331 1.71 -14.21 6.57
C TRP A 331 1.96 -13.98 8.07
N GLN A 332 1.13 -14.53 8.95
CA GLN A 332 1.31 -14.40 10.41
C GLN A 332 2.66 -14.96 10.87
N ASN A 333 3.06 -16.13 10.36
CA ASN A 333 4.34 -16.75 10.67
C ASN A 333 5.56 -16.00 10.10
N SER A 334 5.35 -15.10 9.14
CA SER A 334 6.41 -14.21 8.63
C SER A 334 6.66 -13.01 9.56
N PHE A 335 5.71 -12.68 10.45
CA PHE A 335 5.78 -11.54 11.36
C PHE A 335 5.62 -11.99 12.82
N THR A 336 6.59 -12.77 13.31
CA THR A 336 6.57 -13.38 14.65
C THR A 336 6.55 -12.38 15.80
N SER A 337 7.04 -11.15 15.60
CA SER A 337 6.94 -10.06 16.59
C SER A 337 5.57 -9.40 16.63
N GLY A 338 4.68 -9.71 15.68
CA GLY A 338 3.30 -9.26 15.65
C GLY A 338 3.05 -8.09 14.69
N ILE A 339 2.05 -7.28 15.04
CA ILE A 339 1.63 -6.10 14.28
C ILE A 339 1.87 -4.85 15.15
N ALA A 340 2.57 -3.87 14.61
CA ALA A 340 2.74 -2.56 15.23
C ALA A 340 1.85 -1.53 14.56
N ILE A 341 1.07 -0.80 15.38
CA ILE A 341 0.26 0.33 14.92
C ILE A 341 0.96 1.60 15.38
N LEU A 342 1.56 2.32 14.44
CA LEU A 342 2.33 3.51 14.76
C LEU A 342 1.41 4.61 15.31
N LYS A 343 1.65 5.04 16.55
CA LYS A 343 0.91 6.11 17.23
C LYS A 343 1.87 7.13 17.85
N PRO A 344 2.49 8.02 17.05
CA PRO A 344 3.60 8.86 17.51
C PRO A 344 3.23 9.90 18.55
N LEU A 345 2.02 10.43 18.47
CA LEU A 345 1.47 11.36 19.45
C LEU A 345 0.36 10.59 20.20
N PRO A 346 0.63 10.07 21.41
CA PRO A 346 -0.32 9.20 22.11
C PRO A 346 -1.60 9.94 22.53
N ASP A 347 -1.51 11.25 22.74
CA ASP A 347 -2.65 12.12 22.98
C ASP A 347 -3.34 12.49 21.67
N HIS A 348 -4.66 12.50 21.68
CA HIS A 348 -5.50 13.02 20.59
C HIS A 348 -5.37 12.36 19.19
N MET A 349 -4.76 11.17 19.11
CA MET A 349 -4.67 10.36 17.87
C MET A 349 -5.60 9.15 17.86
N PHE A 350 -6.46 8.97 18.87
CA PHE A 350 -7.23 7.74 19.06
C PHE A 350 -8.15 7.44 17.88
N THR A 351 -8.87 8.46 17.41
CA THR A 351 -9.78 8.34 16.26
C THR A 351 -9.01 8.10 14.96
N LEU A 352 -7.81 8.67 14.80
CA LEU A 352 -6.99 8.51 13.60
C LEU A 352 -6.48 7.08 13.42
N VAL A 353 -6.07 6.43 14.53
CA VAL A 353 -5.53 5.06 14.48
C VAL A 353 -6.60 3.98 14.60
N LYS A 354 -7.85 4.33 14.96
CA LYS A 354 -8.96 3.39 15.14
C LYS A 354 -9.16 2.44 13.94
N PRO A 355 -9.14 2.90 12.67
CA PRO A 355 -9.24 1.98 11.52
C PRO A 355 -8.06 1.01 11.42
N ALA A 356 -6.84 1.48 11.71
CA ALA A 356 -5.64 0.64 11.72
C ALA A 356 -5.69 -0.42 12.83
N ILE A 357 -6.24 -0.08 14.01
CA ILE A 357 -6.51 -1.05 15.09
C ILE A 357 -7.52 -2.10 14.65
N GLY A 358 -8.61 -1.69 14.00
CA GLY A 358 -9.61 -2.63 13.47
C GLY A 358 -8.98 -3.60 12.47
N LEU A 359 -8.18 -3.09 11.54
CA LEU A 359 -7.47 -3.92 10.57
C LEU A 359 -6.48 -4.88 11.25
N ALA A 360 -5.67 -4.41 12.20
CA ALA A 360 -4.73 -5.25 12.94
C ALA A 360 -5.45 -6.37 13.71
N ARG A 361 -6.59 -6.07 14.35
CA ARG A 361 -7.41 -7.08 15.03
C ARG A 361 -7.90 -8.16 14.06
N ASN A 362 -8.45 -7.75 12.93
CA ASN A 362 -8.89 -8.68 11.88
C ASN A 362 -7.74 -9.57 11.37
N LEU A 363 -6.55 -8.99 11.15
CA LEU A 363 -5.38 -9.75 10.69
C LEU A 363 -4.77 -10.66 11.76
N SER A 364 -4.95 -10.34 13.04
CA SER A 364 -4.45 -11.14 14.17
C SER A 364 -5.33 -12.34 14.51
N GLN A 365 -6.59 -12.34 14.08
CA GLN A 365 -7.55 -13.41 14.32
C GLN A 365 -7.31 -14.60 13.39
N CYS A 366 -7.83 -15.78 13.75
CA CYS A 366 -7.77 -16.95 12.87
C CYS A 366 -9.00 -17.02 11.97
N THR A 367 -8.79 -17.31 10.69
CA THR A 367 -9.87 -17.63 9.75
C THR A 367 -10.38 -19.06 9.97
N GLU A 368 -11.66 -19.28 9.73
CA GLU A 368 -12.22 -20.63 9.67
C GLU A 368 -11.49 -21.49 8.62
N SER A 369 -11.15 -22.73 9.00
CA SER A 369 -10.46 -23.68 8.14
C SER A 369 -11.04 -25.09 8.32
N PRO A 370 -11.21 -25.88 7.24
CA PRO A 370 -11.59 -27.29 7.36
C PRO A 370 -10.54 -28.14 8.07
N ALA A 371 -9.30 -27.66 8.19
CA ALA A 371 -8.22 -28.32 8.91
C ALA A 371 -7.41 -27.30 9.74
N PRO A 372 -7.93 -26.85 10.90
CA PRO A 372 -7.37 -25.73 11.67
C PRO A 372 -5.92 -25.92 12.16
N SER A 373 -5.52 -27.16 12.43
CA SER A 373 -4.18 -27.51 12.90
C SER A 373 -3.20 -27.84 11.76
N SER A 374 -3.63 -27.71 10.51
CA SER A 374 -2.82 -28.09 9.36
C SER A 374 -1.93 -26.96 8.86
N CYS A 375 -0.86 -27.35 8.16
CA CYS A 375 0.12 -26.45 7.58
C CYS A 375 0.13 -26.60 6.06
N PRO A 376 0.62 -25.58 5.31
CA PRO A 376 0.74 -25.71 3.86
C PRO A 376 1.78 -26.77 3.45
N PRO A 377 1.65 -27.39 2.27
CA PRO A 377 2.47 -28.54 1.87
C PRO A 377 3.98 -28.25 1.78
N ASN A 378 4.37 -26.99 1.56
CA ASN A 378 5.79 -26.58 1.53
C ASN A 378 6.41 -26.40 2.92
N ARG A 379 5.61 -26.36 3.98
CA ARG A 379 6.03 -26.04 5.36
C ARG A 379 5.30 -26.89 6.38
N GLU A 380 5.63 -28.17 6.45
CA GLU A 380 5.02 -29.11 7.41
C GLU A 380 5.18 -28.68 8.88
N LYS A 381 6.20 -27.89 9.21
CA LYS A 381 6.50 -27.37 10.56
C LYS A 381 6.10 -25.89 10.73
N CYS A 382 4.90 -25.52 10.28
CA CYS A 382 4.38 -24.18 10.55
C CYS A 382 3.85 -24.08 11.99
N VAL A 383 3.60 -22.85 12.45
CA VAL A 383 2.78 -22.61 13.65
C VAL A 383 1.36 -22.35 13.17
N PRO A 384 0.40 -23.27 13.40
CA PRO A 384 -1.00 -23.04 13.02
C PRO A 384 -1.57 -21.85 13.80
N CYS A 385 -2.55 -21.17 13.20
CA CYS A 385 -3.24 -20.09 13.90
C CYS A 385 -4.11 -20.66 15.02
N VAL A 386 -3.91 -20.18 16.25
CA VAL A 386 -4.71 -20.59 17.41
C VAL A 386 -5.40 -19.37 18.01
N SER A 387 -6.74 -19.40 18.08
CA SER A 387 -7.54 -18.26 18.59
C SER A 387 -7.21 -17.88 20.05
N SER A 388 -6.69 -18.82 20.85
CA SER A 388 -6.26 -18.54 22.24
C SER A 388 -4.96 -17.73 22.32
N HIS A 389 -4.15 -17.72 21.25
CA HIS A 389 -2.88 -17.02 21.16
C HIS A 389 -2.81 -16.19 19.86
N PRO A 390 -3.64 -15.13 19.74
CA PRO A 390 -3.59 -14.26 18.58
C PRO A 390 -2.25 -13.52 18.49
N MET A 391 -1.91 -13.04 17.29
CA MET A 391 -0.71 -12.22 17.10
C MET A 391 -0.71 -11.03 18.04
N ARG A 392 0.48 -10.69 18.58
CA ARG A 392 0.64 -9.50 19.40
C ARG A 392 0.34 -8.25 18.58
N ILE A 393 -0.55 -7.39 19.10
CA ILE A 393 -0.75 -6.04 18.58
C ILE A 393 -0.10 -5.08 19.57
N SER A 394 0.75 -4.19 19.07
CA SER A 394 1.38 -3.13 19.87
C SER A 394 1.12 -1.76 19.26
N GLN A 395 1.22 -0.70 20.06
CA GLN A 395 1.00 0.68 19.62
C GLN A 395 2.22 1.56 19.90
N PRO A 396 3.38 1.29 19.27
CA PRO A 396 4.59 2.05 19.54
C PRO A 396 4.45 3.51 19.07
N MET A 397 5.08 4.42 19.82
CA MET A 397 5.18 5.82 19.42
C MET A 397 6.18 6.04 18.27
N MET A 398 7.12 5.11 18.10
CA MET A 398 8.23 5.28 17.18
C MET A 398 8.25 4.11 16.19
N PHE A 399 8.65 4.41 14.95
CA PHE A 399 8.76 3.43 13.90
C PHE A 399 10.02 2.58 14.09
N ARG A 400 9.87 1.27 13.91
CA ARG A 400 10.94 0.28 13.98
C ARG A 400 11.03 -0.46 12.66
N ASN A 401 12.22 -0.49 12.09
CA ASN A 401 12.47 -1.16 10.82
C ASN A 401 13.03 -2.58 11.08
N THR A 402 12.20 -3.51 11.54
CA THR A 402 12.58 -4.91 11.76
C THR A 402 11.84 -5.85 10.80
N SER A 403 12.46 -6.98 10.46
CA SER A 403 11.94 -7.89 9.43
C SER A 403 10.78 -8.77 9.89
N ASP A 404 10.62 -8.91 11.20
CA ASP A 404 9.69 -9.81 11.90
C ASP A 404 8.44 -9.10 12.43
N LEU A 405 8.30 -7.80 12.16
CA LEU A 405 7.20 -6.96 12.63
C LEU A 405 6.49 -6.33 11.43
N PHE A 406 5.18 -6.51 11.35
CA PHE A 406 4.37 -5.81 10.35
C PHE A 406 3.92 -4.46 10.88
N THR A 407 4.24 -3.36 10.19
CA THR A 407 3.87 -2.01 10.65
C THR A 407 2.69 -1.44 9.89
N ILE A 408 1.65 -1.01 10.60
CA ILE A 408 0.57 -0.18 10.06
C ILE A 408 0.77 1.25 10.54
N GLY A 409 1.13 2.15 9.62
CA GLY A 409 1.33 3.57 9.88
C GLY A 409 0.14 4.41 9.44
N THR A 410 -0.28 5.35 10.28
CA THR A 410 -1.29 6.35 9.92
C THR A 410 -0.63 7.72 9.81
N VAL A 411 -0.61 8.29 8.60
CA VAL A 411 -0.09 9.62 8.32
C VAL A 411 -1.26 10.59 8.12
N PRO A 412 -1.62 11.41 9.12
CA PRO A 412 -2.66 12.41 8.97
C PRO A 412 -2.15 13.63 8.21
N HIS A 413 -3.09 14.35 7.60
CA HIS A 413 -2.82 15.69 7.08
C HIS A 413 -2.45 16.63 8.24
N PRO A 414 -1.50 17.56 8.09
CA PRO A 414 -1.10 18.47 9.18
C PRO A 414 -2.25 19.33 9.72
N TYR A 415 -3.21 19.73 8.88
CA TYR A 415 -4.46 20.39 9.32
C TYR A 415 -5.26 19.51 10.30
N THR A 416 -5.48 18.25 9.94
CA THR A 416 -6.19 17.28 10.79
C THR A 416 -5.44 17.09 12.11
N MET A 417 -4.13 16.90 12.05
CA MET A 417 -3.30 16.69 13.23
C MET A 417 -3.34 17.91 14.16
N THR A 418 -3.17 19.11 13.62
CA THR A 418 -3.21 20.37 14.39
C THR A 418 -4.57 20.57 15.07
N SER A 419 -5.66 20.28 14.36
CA SER A 419 -7.02 20.41 14.89
C SER A 419 -7.25 19.45 16.07
N LEU A 420 -6.75 18.22 15.98
CA LEU A 420 -6.89 17.21 17.03
C LEU A 420 -5.97 17.47 18.22
N GLN A 421 -4.68 17.76 18.01
CA GLN A 421 -3.75 18.02 19.12
C GLN A 421 -4.17 19.21 19.98
N HIS A 422 -4.83 20.21 19.39
CA HIS A 422 -5.32 21.39 20.08
C HIS A 422 -6.82 21.38 20.36
N GLN A 423 -7.52 20.28 20.05
CA GLN A 423 -8.97 20.10 20.26
C GLN A 423 -9.80 21.31 19.78
N THR A 424 -9.51 21.78 18.56
CA THR A 424 -10.14 22.98 18.00
C THR A 424 -10.25 22.89 16.48
N ASP A 425 -11.35 23.42 15.92
CA ASP A 425 -11.55 23.61 14.48
C ASP A 425 -11.31 25.07 14.04
N SER A 426 -11.00 25.96 14.99
CA SER A 426 -10.83 27.41 14.79
C SER A 426 -9.36 27.81 14.57
N LEU A 427 -8.73 27.18 13.58
CA LEU A 427 -7.33 27.48 13.26
C LEU A 427 -7.19 28.87 12.61
N THR A 428 -6.20 29.64 13.04
CA THR A 428 -5.82 30.92 12.41
C THR A 428 -4.32 30.95 12.15
N VAL A 429 -3.85 31.78 11.21
CA VAL A 429 -2.41 31.94 10.92
C VAL A 429 -1.62 32.33 12.18
N ARG A 430 -2.19 33.18 13.03
CA ARG A 430 -1.59 33.57 14.32
C ARG A 430 -1.47 32.38 15.26
N PHE A 431 -2.52 31.56 15.35
CA PHE A 431 -2.54 30.36 16.18
C PHE A 431 -1.48 29.36 15.72
N ILE A 432 -1.41 29.08 14.42
CA ILE A 432 -0.43 28.16 13.82
C ILE A 432 0.99 28.60 14.20
N ARG A 433 1.34 29.86 13.94
CA ARG A 433 2.70 30.37 14.17
C ARG A 433 3.10 30.44 15.65
N ARG A 434 2.15 30.67 16.57
CA ARG A 434 2.45 30.96 17.98
C ARG A 434 2.20 29.80 18.95
N THR A 435 1.35 28.84 18.57
CA THR A 435 0.88 27.79 19.48
C THR A 435 1.31 26.39 19.04
N THR A 436 1.52 26.18 17.73
CA THR A 436 1.82 24.86 17.17
C THR A 436 3.32 24.64 16.99
N LYS A 437 3.74 23.37 16.99
CA LYS A 437 5.09 22.96 16.60
C LYS A 437 5.12 22.56 15.13
N ARG A 438 6.30 22.67 14.51
CA ARG A 438 6.51 22.24 13.13
C ARG A 438 6.79 20.75 13.05
N ASP A 439 6.22 20.09 12.05
CA ASP A 439 6.51 18.72 11.63
C ASP A 439 6.48 17.70 12.78
N GLU A 440 5.52 17.87 13.69
CA GLU A 440 5.49 17.13 14.96
C GLU A 440 5.34 15.62 14.73
N TRP A 441 4.63 15.21 13.66
CA TRP A 441 4.43 13.79 13.37
C TRP A 441 5.69 13.11 12.84
N VAL A 442 6.40 13.70 11.85
CA VAL A 442 7.65 13.14 11.31
C VAL A 442 8.74 13.10 12.37
N LEU A 443 8.83 14.14 13.20
CA LEU A 443 9.80 14.18 14.31
C LEU A 443 9.52 13.10 15.36
N ALA A 444 8.26 12.91 15.75
CA ALA A 444 7.89 11.91 16.75
C ALA A 444 8.07 10.48 16.21
N SER A 445 7.59 10.20 15.00
CA SER A 445 7.61 8.86 14.40
C SER A 445 9.02 8.31 14.17
N THR A 446 10.00 9.18 13.91
CA THR A 446 11.36 8.77 13.54
C THR A 446 12.42 8.97 14.63
N LYS A 447 11.98 9.35 15.83
CA LYS A 447 12.87 9.69 16.94
C LYS A 447 13.79 8.54 17.39
N GLU A 448 13.29 7.30 17.39
CA GLU A 448 14.04 6.12 17.90
C GLU A 448 15.28 5.82 17.05
N PHE A 449 15.14 5.83 15.72
CA PHE A 449 16.20 5.38 14.82
C PHE A 449 17.05 6.50 14.22
N LEU A 450 16.57 7.76 14.22
CA LEU A 450 17.31 8.94 13.73
C LEU A 450 17.72 9.91 14.84
N GLY A 451 17.39 9.60 16.10
CA GLY A 451 17.65 10.47 17.25
C GLY A 451 16.85 11.78 17.19
N THR A 452 17.27 12.77 17.96
CA THR A 452 16.64 14.11 18.04
C THR A 452 17.37 15.20 17.26
N GLY A 453 18.61 14.95 16.84
CA GLY A 453 19.46 15.95 16.18
C GLY A 453 19.19 16.16 14.69
N MET A 454 18.50 15.23 14.03
CA MET A 454 18.17 15.35 12.60
C MET A 454 16.96 16.26 12.38
N SER A 455 17.07 17.15 11.38
CA SER A 455 15.97 18.01 10.95
C SER A 455 14.82 17.21 10.33
N SER A 456 13.61 17.76 10.33
CA SER A 456 12.42 17.14 9.73
C SER A 456 12.65 16.75 8.27
N PHE A 457 13.38 17.56 7.52
CA PHE A 457 13.60 17.34 6.07
C PHE A 457 14.52 16.15 5.80
N ALA A 458 15.55 15.97 6.62
CA ALA A 458 16.47 14.83 6.51
C ALA A 458 15.79 13.49 6.86
N ARG A 459 14.63 13.51 7.52
CA ARG A 459 13.86 12.32 7.90
C ARG A 459 12.92 11.84 6.80
N ILE A 460 12.54 12.72 5.86
CA ILE A 460 11.59 12.41 4.79
C ILE A 460 12.05 11.22 3.94
N PRO A 461 13.31 11.15 3.46
CA PRO A 461 13.75 10.02 2.63
C PRO A 461 13.61 8.66 3.34
N HIS A 462 13.86 8.61 4.66
CA HIS A 462 13.73 7.37 5.43
C HIS A 462 12.27 6.91 5.56
N LEU A 463 11.33 7.85 5.68
CA LEU A 463 9.90 7.52 5.67
C LEU A 463 9.43 7.12 4.27
N LYS A 464 9.90 7.79 3.21
CA LYS A 464 9.62 7.38 1.84
C LYS A 464 10.11 5.94 1.60
N ASP A 465 11.32 5.62 2.06
CA ASP A 465 11.88 4.27 1.99
C ASP A 465 11.03 3.23 2.72
N ALA A 466 10.60 3.53 3.95
CA ALA A 466 9.70 2.67 4.71
C ALA A 466 8.36 2.43 4.00
N VAL A 467 7.86 3.42 3.24
CA VAL A 467 6.58 3.34 2.53
C VAL A 467 6.67 2.59 1.21
N ALA A 468 7.70 2.87 0.40
CA ALA A 468 7.68 2.59 -1.04
C ALA A 468 8.82 1.71 -1.55
N SER A 469 9.85 1.42 -0.74
CA SER A 469 10.89 0.48 -1.14
C SER A 469 10.31 -0.93 -1.29
N ASP A 470 11.01 -1.81 -2.03
CA ASP A 470 10.63 -3.22 -2.13
C ASP A 470 10.61 -3.90 -0.75
N TYR A 471 11.57 -3.55 0.11
CA TYR A 471 11.62 -4.04 1.49
C TYR A 471 10.45 -3.52 2.34
N GLY A 472 10.19 -2.21 2.30
CA GLY A 472 9.21 -1.51 3.14
C GLY A 472 7.78 -1.82 2.75
N SER A 473 7.47 -1.83 1.46
CA SER A 473 6.11 -2.11 0.94
C SER A 473 5.63 -3.53 1.23
N ALA A 474 6.54 -4.49 1.39
CA ALA A 474 6.23 -5.87 1.78
C ALA A 474 5.99 -6.07 3.28
N ARG A 475 6.37 -5.10 4.13
CA ARG A 475 6.37 -5.22 5.60
C ARG A 475 5.59 -4.11 6.31
N SER A 476 5.08 -3.16 5.55
CA SER A 476 4.34 -2.06 6.11
C SER A 476 3.17 -1.65 5.23
N LEU A 477 2.16 -1.11 5.91
CA LEU A 477 1.01 -0.50 5.30
C LEU A 477 0.87 0.93 5.83
N TRP A 478 0.88 1.90 4.94
CA TRP A 478 0.72 3.31 5.31
C TRP A 478 -0.61 3.84 4.82
N LEU A 479 -1.39 4.42 5.72
CA LEU A 479 -2.76 4.88 5.47
C LEU A 479 -2.87 6.38 5.79
N THR A 480 -3.79 7.05 5.10
CA THR A 480 -4.21 8.43 5.41
C THR A 480 -5.60 8.40 6.01
N PRO A 481 -5.81 8.84 7.27
CA PRO A 481 -7.07 8.69 7.99
C PRO A 481 -8.22 9.47 7.35
N GLU A 482 -7.94 10.52 6.58
CA GLU A 482 -8.95 11.33 5.90
C GLU A 482 -9.64 10.60 4.74
N ASN A 483 -9.03 9.53 4.24
CA ASN A 483 -9.62 8.67 3.21
C ASN A 483 -10.35 7.45 3.78
N LEU A 484 -10.44 7.28 5.11
CA LEU A 484 -11.01 6.08 5.76
C LEU A 484 -12.44 6.31 6.29
N SER A 485 -13.38 6.66 5.41
CA SER A 485 -14.82 6.58 5.72
C SER A 485 -15.32 5.13 5.70
N ASP A 486 -16.52 4.85 6.21
CA ASP A 486 -17.08 3.49 6.21
C ASP A 486 -17.19 2.87 4.82
N GLU A 487 -17.61 3.64 3.83
CA GLU A 487 -17.63 3.23 2.41
C GLU A 487 -16.22 2.91 1.90
N ASN A 488 -15.25 3.78 2.19
CA ASN A 488 -13.87 3.57 1.78
C ASN A 488 -13.20 2.42 2.53
N ASN A 489 -13.68 2.04 3.71
CA ASN A 489 -13.17 0.87 4.44
C ASN A 489 -13.47 -0.44 3.70
N ALA A 490 -14.62 -0.55 3.02
CA ALA A 490 -14.93 -1.73 2.19
C ALA A 490 -14.01 -1.82 0.96
N LEU A 491 -13.83 -0.69 0.24
CA LEU A 491 -12.91 -0.61 -0.89
C LEU A 491 -11.46 -0.84 -0.47
N LEU A 492 -11.06 -0.31 0.69
CA LEU A 492 -9.74 -0.56 1.26
C LEU A 492 -9.54 -2.06 1.51
N ARG A 493 -10.53 -2.76 2.08
CA ARG A 493 -10.40 -4.21 2.33
C ARG A 493 -10.15 -4.99 1.04
N LEU A 494 -10.82 -4.60 -0.06
CA LEU A 494 -10.60 -5.19 -1.37
C LEU A 494 -9.18 -4.93 -1.88
N ASP A 495 -8.74 -3.67 -1.87
CA ASP A 495 -7.38 -3.28 -2.30
C ASP A 495 -6.29 -3.95 -1.45
N LEU A 496 -6.56 -4.14 -0.15
CA LEU A 496 -5.66 -4.85 0.76
C LEU A 496 -5.63 -6.36 0.53
N ALA A 497 -6.71 -6.97 0.08
CA ALA A 497 -6.72 -8.40 -0.27
C ALA A 497 -5.72 -8.70 -1.41
N TRP A 498 -5.56 -7.79 -2.36
CA TRP A 498 -4.53 -7.86 -3.39
C TRP A 498 -3.13 -7.57 -2.86
N SER A 499 -3.01 -6.63 -1.92
CA SER A 499 -1.70 -6.27 -1.34
C SER A 499 -1.14 -7.37 -0.44
N LEU A 500 -2.01 -8.08 0.29
CA LEU A 500 -1.65 -9.15 1.22
C LEU A 500 -1.67 -10.54 0.57
N GLY A 501 -2.45 -10.71 -0.50
CA GLY A 501 -2.58 -11.95 -1.25
C GLY A 501 -3.70 -12.88 -0.76
N PHE A 502 -4.46 -12.46 0.24
CA PHE A 502 -5.60 -13.18 0.80
C PHE A 502 -6.67 -12.19 1.30
N PRO A 503 -7.96 -12.57 1.34
CA PRO A 503 -9.02 -11.71 1.85
C PRO A 503 -8.80 -11.39 3.33
N ILE A 504 -9.06 -10.14 3.74
CA ILE A 504 -8.97 -9.76 5.16
C ILE A 504 -10.10 -10.44 5.93
N PRO A 505 -9.79 -11.13 7.04
CA PRO A 505 -10.81 -11.74 7.88
C PRO A 505 -11.81 -10.70 8.40
N THR A 506 -13.10 -11.04 8.39
CA THR A 506 -14.16 -10.30 9.08
C THR A 506 -14.53 -11.00 10.37
N ILE A 507 -15.16 -10.30 11.31
CA ILE A 507 -15.62 -10.86 12.59
C ILE A 507 -16.54 -12.08 12.36
N GLU A 508 -17.32 -12.08 11.28
CA GLU A 508 -18.19 -13.19 10.88
C GLU A 508 -17.41 -14.43 10.39
N SER A 509 -16.21 -14.23 9.85
CA SER A 509 -15.33 -15.31 9.35
C SER A 509 -14.31 -15.82 10.37
N THR A 510 -14.32 -15.24 11.58
CA THR A 510 -13.34 -15.55 12.63
C THR A 510 -13.91 -16.52 13.64
N LEU A 511 -13.09 -17.49 14.04
CA LEU A 511 -13.44 -18.45 15.07
C LEU A 511 -13.65 -17.73 16.41
N ASP A 512 -14.64 -18.19 17.19
CA ASP A 512 -14.80 -17.74 18.57
C ASP A 512 -13.48 -17.94 19.34
N ASN A 513 -13.23 -17.09 20.32
CA ASN A 513 -11.94 -16.94 21.01
C ASN A 513 -11.54 -18.17 21.84
N GLY A 514 -12.26 -19.29 21.71
CA GLY A 514 -12.01 -20.56 22.39
C GLY A 514 -12.07 -20.44 23.91
N ARG A 515 -12.63 -19.34 24.43
CA ARG A 515 -12.80 -19.11 25.86
C ARG A 515 -14.06 -19.83 26.27
N SER A 516 -13.92 -21.01 26.86
CA SER A 516 -15.01 -21.56 27.64
C SER A 516 -15.31 -20.59 28.77
N GLU A 517 -16.52 -20.04 28.81
CA GLU A 517 -17.05 -19.48 30.04
C GLU A 517 -17.25 -20.66 30.99
N THR A 518 -16.22 -21.00 31.73
CA THR A 518 -16.32 -21.95 32.83
C THR A 518 -17.48 -21.52 33.73
N PRO A 519 -18.42 -22.42 34.10
CA PRO A 519 -19.62 -22.07 34.87
C PRO A 519 -19.32 -21.35 36.20
N VAL A 520 -18.12 -21.54 36.76
CA VAL A 520 -17.57 -20.77 37.87
C VAL A 520 -16.04 -20.73 37.77
N PRO A 521 -15.41 -19.53 37.74
CA PRO A 521 -14.29 -19.25 38.65
C PRO A 521 -14.26 -17.77 39.07
N GLY A 522 -14.14 -17.53 40.38
CA GLY A 522 -14.14 -16.21 40.98
C GLY A 522 -13.12 -15.22 40.38
N PRO A 523 -13.39 -13.90 40.47
CA PRO A 523 -12.64 -12.82 39.81
C PRO A 523 -11.14 -12.76 40.15
N GLU A 524 -10.68 -13.47 41.19
CA GLU A 524 -9.32 -13.42 41.72
C GLU A 524 -8.28 -14.27 40.98
N ARG A 525 -8.70 -15.25 40.14
CA ARG A 525 -7.76 -16.17 39.44
C ARG A 525 -7.56 -15.86 37.96
N ARG A 526 -8.16 -14.80 37.43
CA ARG A 526 -7.87 -14.35 36.05
C ARG A 526 -6.54 -13.61 36.05
N PRO A 527 -5.59 -13.92 35.14
CA PRO A 527 -4.49 -13.02 34.89
C PRO A 527 -5.08 -11.63 34.61
N PRO A 528 -4.58 -10.55 35.24
CA PRO A 528 -5.08 -9.22 34.95
C PRO A 528 -4.97 -8.99 33.44
N ALA A 529 -6.02 -8.43 32.83
CA ALA A 529 -5.98 -8.06 31.42
C ALA A 529 -4.70 -7.24 31.18
N PRO A 530 -3.96 -7.50 30.09
CA PRO A 530 -2.76 -6.74 29.81
C PRO A 530 -3.11 -5.26 29.84
N LYS A 531 -2.34 -4.49 30.63
CA LYS A 531 -2.57 -3.06 30.77
C LYS A 531 -2.54 -2.44 29.36
N PRO A 532 -3.56 -1.67 28.96
CA PRO A 532 -3.55 -1.01 27.66
C PRO A 532 -2.27 -0.17 27.53
N GLU A 533 -1.61 -0.28 26.37
CA GLU A 533 -0.41 0.48 26.08
C GLU A 533 -0.79 1.98 25.94
N GLY A 534 -0.44 2.79 26.94
CA GLY A 534 -0.65 4.24 26.93
C GLY A 534 -1.97 4.69 27.55
N ARG A 535 -2.32 5.96 27.30
CA ARG A 535 -3.54 6.61 27.81
C ARG A 535 -4.78 5.93 27.22
N ILE A 536 -5.77 5.66 28.06
CA ILE A 536 -7.09 5.20 27.62
C ILE A 536 -7.91 6.45 27.25
N PRO A 537 -8.52 6.50 26.06
CA PRO A 537 -9.31 7.66 25.66
C PRO A 537 -10.63 7.72 26.43
N ASP A 538 -11.03 8.92 26.81
CA ASP A 538 -12.35 9.18 27.38
C ASP A 538 -13.43 9.11 26.27
N PRO A 539 -14.62 8.53 26.50
CA PRO A 539 -15.67 8.46 25.49
C PRO A 539 -16.08 9.82 24.92
N VAL A 540 -16.07 10.88 25.73
CA VAL A 540 -16.41 12.25 25.26
C VAL A 540 -15.32 12.79 24.34
N GLU A 541 -14.05 12.56 24.69
CA GLU A 541 -12.89 12.90 23.87
C GLU A 541 -12.94 12.21 22.50
N LEU A 542 -13.30 10.92 22.45
CA LEU A 542 -13.45 10.18 21.19
C LEU A 542 -14.52 10.76 20.28
N VAL A 543 -15.68 11.13 20.84
CA VAL A 543 -16.75 11.77 20.06
C VAL A 543 -16.26 13.11 19.52
N HIS A 544 -15.60 13.91 20.35
CA HIS A 544 -15.08 15.21 19.92
C HIS A 544 -14.02 15.08 18.82
N GLU A 545 -13.04 14.19 18.97
CA GLU A 545 -12.05 13.89 17.93
C GLU A 545 -12.71 13.44 16.61
N GLY A 546 -13.74 12.60 16.70
CA GLY A 546 -14.56 12.18 15.56
C GLY A 546 -15.14 13.38 14.82
N THR A 547 -15.74 14.33 15.54
CA THR A 547 -16.28 15.56 14.93
C THR A 547 -15.21 16.42 14.28
N LEU A 548 -14.03 16.55 14.89
CA LEU A 548 -12.91 17.31 14.35
C LEU A 548 -12.35 16.66 13.08
N LEU A 549 -12.25 15.32 13.05
CA LEU A 549 -11.83 14.57 11.88
C LEU A 549 -12.79 14.77 10.70
N GLU A 550 -14.11 14.71 10.93
CA GLU A 550 -15.10 14.95 9.87
C GLU A 550 -15.03 16.38 9.31
N LYS A 551 -14.85 17.38 10.19
CA LYS A 551 -14.63 18.77 9.76
C LYS A 551 -13.34 18.92 8.95
N ALA A 552 -12.25 18.29 9.38
CA ALA A 552 -10.99 18.28 8.64
C ALA A 552 -11.16 17.64 7.26
N ARG A 553 -11.86 16.49 7.17
CA ARG A 553 -12.20 15.84 5.89
C ARG A 553 -12.97 16.78 4.96
N ALA A 554 -13.93 17.54 5.49
CA ALA A 554 -14.70 18.52 4.71
C ALA A 554 -13.81 19.66 4.18
N VAL A 555 -12.90 20.20 5.00
CA VAL A 555 -11.94 21.24 4.59
C VAL A 555 -11.02 20.73 3.48
N LEU A 556 -10.47 19.52 3.62
CA LEU A 556 -9.58 18.94 2.61
C LEU A 556 -10.27 18.71 1.28
N LYS A 557 -11.56 18.32 1.29
CA LYS A 557 -12.40 18.18 0.09
C LYS A 557 -12.91 19.51 -0.48
N GLY A 558 -12.44 20.65 0.03
CA GLY A 558 -12.88 21.99 -0.40
C GLY A 558 -14.33 22.34 -0.01
N LYS A 559 -14.96 21.56 0.88
CA LYS A 559 -16.33 21.77 1.38
C LYS A 559 -16.37 22.53 2.72
N GLY A 560 -15.22 23.05 3.16
CA GLY A 560 -15.10 23.82 4.39
C GLY A 560 -15.60 25.27 4.27
N PRO A 561 -15.61 26.04 5.37
CA PRO A 561 -15.91 27.47 5.35
C PRO A 561 -14.99 28.24 4.40
N ARG A 562 -15.42 29.39 3.86
CA ARG A 562 -14.66 30.18 2.87
C ARG A 562 -13.19 30.47 3.26
N ASN A 563 -12.92 30.67 4.55
CA ASN A 563 -11.57 30.98 5.03
C ASN A 563 -10.69 29.74 5.26
N SER A 564 -11.23 28.53 5.11
CA SER A 564 -10.52 27.29 5.45
C SER A 564 -9.38 26.95 4.48
N ILE A 565 -9.48 27.32 3.21
CA ILE A 565 -8.45 27.04 2.19
C ILE A 565 -7.14 27.80 2.50
N PRO A 566 -7.13 29.15 2.67
CA PRO A 566 -5.92 29.85 3.07
C PRO A 566 -5.31 29.37 4.39
N ILE A 567 -6.15 28.93 5.33
CA ILE A 567 -5.68 28.38 6.61
C ILE A 567 -5.01 27.02 6.39
N ARG A 568 -5.62 26.13 5.59
CA ARG A 568 -5.03 24.85 5.21
C ARG A 568 -3.66 25.05 4.57
N ASP A 569 -3.56 25.95 3.58
CA ASP A 569 -2.30 26.22 2.90
C ASP A 569 -1.24 26.80 3.86
N ALA A 570 -1.65 27.63 4.81
CA ALA A 570 -0.75 28.13 5.87
C ALA A 570 -0.27 27.01 6.81
N VAL A 571 -1.12 26.02 7.13
CA VAL A 571 -0.72 24.84 7.92
C VAL A 571 0.26 23.96 7.15
N GLU A 572 0.01 23.74 5.86
CA GLU A 572 0.90 22.97 4.98
C GLU A 572 2.29 23.63 4.85
N ALA A 573 2.31 24.95 4.64
CA ALA A 573 3.55 25.73 4.58
C ALA A 573 4.32 25.76 5.92
N TRP A 574 3.62 25.65 7.06
CA TRP A 574 4.26 25.56 8.38
C TRP A 574 4.85 24.16 8.64
N ASN A 575 4.24 23.11 8.09
CA ASN A 575 4.59 21.70 8.28
C ASN A 575 4.99 21.03 6.95
N LEU A 576 6.09 21.49 6.36
CA LEU A 576 6.54 21.03 5.04
C LEU A 576 6.84 19.53 5.00
N ALA A 577 7.46 18.98 6.06
CA ALA A 577 7.84 17.57 6.08
C ALA A 577 6.64 16.66 6.27
N ASP A 578 5.75 16.99 7.22
CA ASP A 578 4.52 16.21 7.42
C ASP A 578 3.61 16.25 6.18
N THR A 579 3.51 17.42 5.52
CA THR A 579 2.75 17.59 4.28
C THR A 579 3.32 16.71 3.15
N GLU A 580 4.63 16.72 2.96
CA GLU A 580 5.29 15.92 1.93
C GLU A 580 5.10 14.41 2.16
N VAL A 581 5.26 13.93 3.40
CA VAL A 581 5.05 12.51 3.73
C VAL A 581 3.58 12.12 3.54
N TRP A 582 2.64 12.96 3.95
CA TRP A 582 1.21 12.73 3.72
C TRP A 582 0.88 12.64 2.22
N ARG A 583 1.36 13.59 1.41
CA ARG A 583 1.18 13.58 -0.06
C ARG A 583 1.79 12.33 -0.69
N PHE A 584 2.99 11.94 -0.25
CA PHE A 584 3.69 10.76 -0.74
C PHE A 584 2.92 9.46 -0.45
N VAL A 585 2.47 9.25 0.78
CA VAL A 585 1.67 8.07 1.17
C VAL A 585 0.36 8.02 0.39
N ARG A 586 -0.32 9.16 0.25
CA ARG A 586 -1.56 9.27 -0.53
C ARG A 586 -1.32 8.88 -2.00
N ALA A 587 -0.28 9.41 -2.61
CA ALA A 587 0.09 9.12 -4.00
C ALA A 587 0.51 7.66 -4.20
N TRP A 588 1.27 7.08 -3.26
CA TRP A 588 1.67 5.68 -3.29
C TRP A 588 0.45 4.73 -3.29
N ASN A 589 -0.48 4.96 -2.36
CA ASN A 589 -1.72 4.18 -2.28
C ASN A 589 -2.58 4.31 -3.54
N ALA A 590 -2.72 5.54 -4.04
CA ALA A 590 -3.43 5.82 -5.27
C ALA A 590 -2.83 5.06 -6.47
N ARG A 591 -1.49 5.08 -6.61
CA ARG A 591 -0.80 4.36 -7.68
C ARG A 591 -1.00 2.85 -7.60
N ARG A 592 -0.89 2.24 -6.42
CA ARG A 592 -1.14 0.81 -6.24
C ARG A 592 -2.54 0.40 -6.69
N SER A 593 -3.55 1.20 -6.35
CA SER A 593 -4.94 0.95 -6.77
C SER A 593 -5.11 1.11 -8.29
N VAL A 594 -4.48 2.13 -8.91
CA VAL A 594 -4.53 2.33 -10.37
C VAL A 594 -3.82 1.21 -11.14
N GLU A 595 -2.64 0.80 -10.68
CA GLU A 595 -1.89 -0.32 -11.28
C GLU A 595 -2.74 -1.60 -11.30
N ARG A 596 -3.32 -1.96 -10.14
CA ARG A 596 -4.22 -3.11 -10.01
C ARG A 596 -5.40 -3.00 -10.96
N LYS A 597 -6.16 -1.90 -10.88
CA LYS A 597 -7.39 -1.72 -11.67
C LYS A 597 -7.13 -1.76 -13.17
N LYS A 598 -5.98 -1.24 -13.62
CA LYS A 598 -5.58 -1.34 -15.03
C LYS A 598 -5.38 -2.80 -15.43
N TRP A 599 -4.65 -3.57 -14.64
CA TRP A 599 -4.46 -4.99 -14.91
C TRP A 599 -5.78 -5.78 -14.84
N GLU A 600 -6.64 -5.51 -13.86
CA GLU A 600 -7.96 -6.15 -13.77
C GLU A 600 -8.84 -5.83 -14.99
N ALA A 601 -8.76 -4.61 -15.52
CA ALA A 601 -9.45 -4.24 -16.74
C ALA A 601 -8.94 -5.01 -17.96
N GLU A 602 -7.63 -5.25 -18.06
CA GLU A 602 -7.01 -6.12 -19.08
C GLU A 602 -7.48 -7.58 -18.94
N GLU A 603 -7.61 -8.07 -17.71
CA GLU A 603 -7.92 -9.47 -17.41
C GLU A 603 -9.42 -9.77 -17.24
N ARG A 604 -10.31 -8.78 -17.34
CA ARG A 604 -11.74 -8.89 -16.97
C ARG A 604 -12.50 -10.02 -17.68
N ALA A 605 -12.09 -10.36 -18.90
CA ALA A 605 -12.74 -11.40 -19.72
C ALA A 605 -12.34 -12.84 -19.31
N PHE A 606 -11.30 -13.00 -18.48
CA PHE A 606 -10.72 -14.30 -18.15
C PHE A 606 -11.23 -14.83 -16.80
N ALA A 607 -11.00 -16.12 -16.56
CA ALA A 607 -11.45 -16.80 -15.34
C ALA A 607 -10.77 -16.27 -14.07
N GLY A 608 -11.47 -16.37 -12.94
CA GLY A 608 -11.00 -15.92 -11.62
C GLY A 608 -10.96 -14.40 -11.40
N THR A 609 -11.78 -13.62 -12.10
CA THR A 609 -11.86 -12.15 -11.97
C THR A 609 -12.84 -11.71 -10.88
N GLU A 610 -12.57 -10.57 -10.23
CA GLU A 610 -13.47 -10.00 -9.21
C GLU A 610 -14.82 -9.58 -9.82
N GLY A 611 -15.92 -10.04 -9.23
CA GLY A 611 -17.28 -9.65 -9.61
C GLY A 611 -17.78 -10.19 -10.96
N SER A 612 -17.04 -11.10 -11.60
CA SER A 612 -17.46 -11.75 -12.83
C SER A 612 -17.92 -13.18 -12.57
N LYS A 613 -19.23 -13.44 -12.81
CA LYS A 613 -19.62 -14.72 -13.41
C LYS A 613 -18.97 -14.72 -14.79
N GLY A 614 -17.83 -15.38 -14.94
CA GLY A 614 -17.02 -15.36 -16.16
C GLY A 614 -17.91 -15.49 -17.40
N SER A 615 -17.97 -14.43 -18.21
CA SER A 615 -18.67 -14.39 -19.50
C SER A 615 -17.89 -15.19 -20.55
N TRP A 616 -17.58 -16.45 -20.25
CA TRP A 616 -16.97 -17.38 -21.21
C TRP A 616 -18.04 -18.07 -22.08
N SER A 617 -19.29 -18.15 -21.62
CA SER A 617 -20.39 -18.75 -22.40
C SER A 617 -20.88 -17.88 -23.57
N ARG A 618 -20.68 -16.56 -23.53
CA ARG A 618 -21.36 -15.65 -24.49
C ARG A 618 -20.62 -15.41 -25.81
N TRP A 619 -19.38 -15.90 -25.95
CA TRP A 619 -18.59 -15.74 -27.18
C TRP A 619 -18.57 -16.98 -28.08
N PHE A 620 -18.93 -18.16 -27.55
CA PHE A 620 -18.99 -19.40 -28.33
C PHE A 620 -20.42 -19.82 -28.73
N ASP A 621 -21.44 -19.06 -28.34
CA ASP A 621 -22.85 -19.25 -28.76
C ASP A 621 -23.22 -18.48 -30.06
N ARG A 622 -22.23 -18.07 -30.87
CA ARG A 622 -22.50 -17.56 -32.22
C ARG A 622 -21.66 -18.32 -33.25
N GLU A 623 -22.38 -19.27 -33.86
CA GLU A 623 -22.15 -20.04 -35.09
C GLU A 623 -21.36 -21.35 -34.98
#